data_AF-A0A7Y2DFF6-F1
#
_entry.id   AF-A0A7Y2DFF6-F1
#
_cell.length_a   1.000
_cell.length_b   1.000
_cell.length_c   1.000
_cell.angle_alpha   90.00
_cell.angle_beta   90.00
_cell.angle_gamma   90.00
#
_symmetry.space_group_name_H-M   'P 1'
#
loop_
_entity.id
_entity.type
_entity.pdbx_description
1 polymer ?
#
loop_
_entity_poly.entity_id
_entity_poly.type
_entity_poly.pdbx_seq_one_letter_code
_entity_poly.pdbx_strand_id
1 'polypeptide(L)'
;MGKVSYKRHIAKTFTWRAIGTIDTILLSWFITGNPFTGLKIGFSEVVTKMMLYYLHERAWLKIEIFESHKRHLFKTVSWRFLGTLDT
;
A
#
# COMPACT_ATOMS: atom_id res chain seq x y z
N MET A 1 -25.71 19.55 4.67
CA MET A 1 -24.48 18.76 4.38
C MET A 1 -24.35 17.66 5.42
N GLY A 2 -24.44 16.39 5.01
CA GLY A 2 -24.32 15.25 5.93
C GLY A 2 -22.92 15.21 6.56
N LYS A 3 -22.84 15.05 7.89
CA LYS A 3 -21.57 14.89 8.61
C LYS A 3 -20.77 13.77 7.95
N VAL A 4 -19.65 14.11 7.32
CA VAL A 4 -18.71 13.12 6.77
C VAL A 4 -18.21 12.29 7.95
N SER A 5 -18.79 11.10 8.11
CA SER A 5 -18.52 10.25 9.27
C SER A 5 -17.13 9.65 9.10
N TYR A 6 -16.15 10.24 9.79
CA TYR A 6 -14.77 9.73 9.86
C TYR A 6 -14.73 8.21 10.15
N LYS A 7 -15.67 7.71 10.96
CA LYS A 7 -15.85 6.27 11.25
C LYS A 7 -16.13 5.45 9.99
N ARG A 8 -16.95 5.96 9.07
CA ARG A 8 -17.28 5.28 7.79
C ARG A 8 -16.06 5.22 6.85
N HIS A 9 -15.23 6.27 6.83
CA HIS A 9 -14.03 6.30 5.99
C HIS A 9 -12.97 5.31 6.49
N ILE A 10 -12.73 5.27 7.80
CA ILE A 10 -11.79 4.31 8.40
C ILE A 10 -12.28 2.88 8.18
N ALA A 11 -13.56 2.60 8.44
CA ALA A 11 -14.16 1.29 8.19
C ALA A 11 -14.01 0.87 6.72
N LYS A 12 -14.33 1.77 5.78
CA LYS A 12 -14.19 1.48 4.34
C LYS A 12 -12.74 1.16 3.96
N THR A 13 -11.77 1.93 4.45
CA THR A 13 -10.35 1.67 4.18
C THR A 13 -9.91 0.31 4.73
N PHE A 14 -10.33 -0.04 5.95
CA PHE A 14 -9.98 -1.31 6.55
C PHE A 14 -10.63 -2.49 5.81
N THR A 15 -11.92 -2.37 5.48
CA THR A 15 -12.64 -3.37 4.68
C THR A 15 -11.99 -3.58 3.31
N TRP A 16 -11.65 -2.49 2.61
CA TRP A 16 -11.01 -2.56 1.30
C TRP A 16 -9.62 -3.22 1.36
N ARG A 17 -8.84 -2.93 2.42
CA ARG A 17 -7.52 -3.57 2.63
C ARG A 17 -7.64 -5.04 3.02
N ALA A 18 -8.60 -5.39 3.87
CA ALA A 18 -8.83 -6.77 4.28
C ALA A 18 -9.26 -7.64 3.10
N ILE A 19 -10.19 -7.14 2.26
CA ILE A 19 -10.63 -7.86 1.05
C ILE A 19 -9.44 -8.06 0.10
N GLY A 20 -8.63 -7.03 -0.15
CA GLY A 20 -7.46 -7.16 -1.02
C GLY A 20 -6.47 -8.24 -0.55
N THR A 21 -6.15 -8.28 0.75
CA THR A 21 -5.24 -9.30 1.31
C THR A 21 -5.84 -10.70 1.22
N ILE A 22 -7.15 -10.85 1.47
CA ILE A 22 -7.85 -12.13 1.36
C ILE A 22 -7.84 -12.59 -0.11
N ASP A 23 -8.13 -11.71 -1.05
CA ASP A 23 -8.12 -12.01 -2.49
C ASP A 23 -6.74 -12.48 -2.95
N THR A 24 -5.65 -11.81 -2.56
CA THR A 24 -4.29 -12.26 -2.92
C THR A 24 -4.00 -13.65 -2.36
N ILE A 25 -4.36 -13.92 -1.10
CA ILE A 25 -4.14 -15.23 -0.46
C ILE A 25 -4.96 -16.31 -1.16
N LEU A 26 -6.24 -16.05 -1.45
CA LEU A 26 -7.14 -17.00 -2.10
C LEU A 26 -6.73 -17.26 -3.55
N LEU A 27 -6.41 -16.23 -4.34
CA LEU A 27 -5.92 -16.39 -5.71
C LEU A 27 -4.60 -17.17 -5.74
N SER A 28 -3.67 -16.83 -4.86
CA SER A 28 -2.38 -17.52 -4.76
C SER A 28 -2.55 -18.97 -4.33
N TRP A 29 -3.49 -19.26 -3.41
CA TRP A 29 -3.83 -20.63 -3.03
C TRP A 29 -4.49 -21.38 -4.21
N PHE A 30 -5.44 -20.76 -4.90
CA PHE A 30 -6.11 -21.37 -6.06
C PHE A 30 -5.12 -21.74 -7.17
N ILE A 31 -4.14 -20.88 -7.45
CA ILE A 31 -3.12 -21.11 -8.48
C ILE A 31 -2.11 -22.18 -8.03
N THR A 32 -1.70 -22.16 -6.76
CA THR A 32 -0.60 -23.03 -6.28
C THR A 32 -1.10 -24.37 -5.73
N GLY A 33 -2.38 -24.49 -5.37
CA GLY A 33 -2.96 -25.63 -4.66
C GLY A 33 -2.51 -25.78 -3.18
N ASN A 34 -1.48 -25.04 -2.75
CA ASN A 34 -0.95 -25.08 -1.39
C ASN A 34 -1.23 -23.78 -0.61
N PRO A 35 -1.96 -23.85 0.53
CA PRO A 35 -2.30 -22.68 1.33
C PRO A 35 -1.08 -21.99 1.97
N PHE A 36 0.00 -22.72 2.27
CA PHE A 36 1.22 -22.13 2.81
C PHE A 36 1.91 -21.20 1.80
N THR A 37 1.83 -21.50 0.49
CA THR A 37 2.42 -20.65 -0.54
C THR A 37 1.58 -19.39 -0.74
N GLY A 38 0.24 -19.49 -0.71
CA GLY A 38 -0.63 -18.32 -0.79
C GLY A 38 -0.44 -17.36 0.38
N LEU A 39 -0.25 -17.89 1.59
CA LEU A 39 0.09 -17.08 2.77
C LEU A 39 1.45 -16.38 2.62
N LYS A 40 2.48 -17.09 2.10
CA LYS A 40 3.80 -16.50 1.84
C LYS A 40 3.73 -15.37 0.81
N ILE A 41 2.94 -15.52 -0.25
CA ILE A 41 2.78 -14.50 -1.29
C ILE A 41 2.07 -13.27 -0.72
N GLY A 42 0.93 -13.45 -0.04
CA GLY A 42 0.21 -12.34 0.59
C GLY A 42 1.05 -11.62 1.65
N PHE A 43 1.84 -12.36 2.44
CA PHE A 43 2.77 -11.76 3.39
C PHE A 43 3.90 -10.99 2.70
N SER A 44 4.47 -11.55 1.63
CA SER A 44 5.52 -10.91 0.84
C SER A 44 5.01 -9.61 0.20
N GLU A 45 3.78 -9.58 -0.31
CA GLU A 45 3.17 -8.37 -0.87
C GLU A 45 3.09 -7.24 0.17
N VAL A 46 2.60 -7.55 1.37
CA VAL A 46 2.48 -6.57 2.46
C VAL A 46 3.85 -6.08 2.91
N VAL A 47 4.81 -7.00 3.12
CA VAL A 47 6.18 -6.65 3.54
C VAL A 47 6.89 -5.81 2.47
N THR A 48 6.74 -6.16 1.19
CA THR A 48 7.38 -5.43 0.09
C THR A 48 6.83 -4.01 -0.01
N LYS A 49 5.50 -3.81 0.08
CA LYS A 49 4.90 -2.47 0.14
C LYS A 49 5.38 -1.65 1.33
N MET A 50 5.46 -2.26 2.51
CA MET A 50 5.96 -1.57 3.72
C MET A 50 7.43 -1.17 3.57
N MET A 51 8.26 -2.06 3.02
CA MET A 51 9.69 -1.80 2.80
C MET A 51 9.92 -0.72 1.72
N LEU A 52 9.18 -0.78 0.61
CA LEU A 52 9.19 0.25 -0.43
C LEU A 52 8.76 1.61 0.11
N TYR A 53 7.70 1.66 0.93
CA TYR A 53 7.27 2.89 1.59
C TYR A 53 8.36 3.46 2.49
N TYR A 54 8.97 2.62 3.33
CA TYR A 54 10.04 3.04 4.22
C TYR A 54 11.26 3.58 3.47
N LEU A 55 11.70 2.88 2.42
CA LEU A 55 12.83 3.31 1.58
C LEU A 55 12.52 4.59 0.82
N HIS A 56 11.30 4.73 0.30
CA HIS A 56 10.83 5.96 -0.34
C HIS A 56 10.90 7.13 0.63
N GLU A 57 10.36 6.98 1.84
CA GLU A 57 10.37 8.04 2.85
C GLU A 57 11.80 8.40 3.29
N ARG A 58 12.68 7.40 3.45
CA ARG A 58 14.10 7.59 3.74
C ARG A 58 14.83 8.33 2.62
N ALA A 59 14.57 8.00 1.36
CA ALA A 59 15.15 8.71 0.21
C ALA A 59 14.71 10.18 0.22
N TRP A 60 13.43 10.45 0.50
CA TRP A 60 12.87 11.79 0.62
C TRP A 60 13.30 12.59 1.86
N LEU A 61 13.89 11.94 2.87
CA LEU A 61 14.50 12.61 4.02
C LEU A 61 15.92 13.08 3.72
N LYS A 62 16.64 12.41 2.82
CA LYS A 62 17.99 12.82 2.39
C LYS A 62 17.98 13.97 1.37
N ILE A 63 16.83 14.21 0.73
CA ILE A 63 16.68 15.27 -0.27
C ILE A 63 16.23 16.55 0.44
N GLU A 64 17.11 17.56 0.49
CA GLU A 64 16.79 18.91 0.99
C GLU A 64 16.01 19.70 -0.06
N ILE A 65 14.69 19.59 -0.04
CA ILE A 65 13.80 20.48 -0.81
C ILE A 65 13.27 21.56 0.12
N PHE A 66 13.69 22.80 -0.10
CA PHE A 66 13.26 23.99 0.62
C PHE A 66 11.75 24.27 0.47
N GLU A 67 11.14 23.87 -0.66
CA GLU A 67 9.73 24.14 -0.96
C GLU A 67 8.80 22.98 -0.56
N SER A 68 8.07 23.16 0.54
CA SER A 68 7.17 22.16 1.12
C SER A 68 6.04 21.73 0.16
N HIS A 69 5.45 22.68 -0.58
CA HIS A 69 4.35 22.38 -1.52
C HIS A 69 4.80 21.48 -2.67
N LYS A 70 5.97 21.78 -3.26
CA LYS A 70 6.54 20.97 -4.35
C LYS A 70 6.91 19.58 -3.85
N ARG A 71 7.53 19.49 -2.65
CA ARG A 71 7.89 18.21 -2.02
C ARG A 71 6.68 17.29 -1.85
N HIS A 72 5.53 17.80 -1.39
CA HIS A 72 4.32 16.99 -1.26
C HIS A 72 3.85 16.45 -2.63
N LEU A 73 3.80 17.30 -3.65
CA LEU A 73 3.36 16.88 -4.98
C LEU A 73 4.26 15.78 -5.55
N PHE A 74 5.58 15.97 -5.53
CA PHE A 74 6.52 14.96 -6.03
C PHE A 74 6.48 13.66 -5.21
N LYS A 75 6.31 13.73 -3.89
CA LYS A 75 6.09 12.53 -3.06
C LYS A 75 4.85 11.75 -3.47
N THR A 76 3.75 12.46 -3.74
CA THR A 76 2.49 11.82 -4.09
C THR A 76 2.55 11.19 -5.47
N VAL A 77 3.18 11.88 -6.44
CA VAL A 77 3.38 11.36 -7.80
C VAL A 77 4.32 10.15 -7.78
N SER A 78 5.48 10.25 -7.12
CA SER A 78 6.43 9.14 -7.02
C SER A 78 5.85 7.92 -6.29
N TRP A 79 5.02 8.12 -5.26
CA TRP A 79 4.32 7.02 -4.60
C TRP A 79 3.29 6.34 -5.50
N ARG A 80 2.60 7.10 -6.37
CA ARG A 80 1.70 6.50 -7.36
C ARG A 80 2.44 5.64 -8.38
N PHE A 81 3.60 6.10 -8.87
CA PHE A 81 4.44 5.32 -9.79
C PHE A 81 5.02 4.06 -9.13
N LEU A 82 5.51 4.16 -7.90
CA LEU A 82 6.01 2.99 -7.16
C LEU A 82 4.89 2.00 -6.85
N GLY A 83 3.71 2.50 -6.46
CA GLY A 83 2.55 1.66 -6.18
C GLY A 83 2.06 0.88 -7.40
N THR A 84 2.17 1.44 -8.61
CA THR A 84 1.81 0.73 -9.85
C THR A 84 2.82 -0.32 -10.30
N LEU A 85 4.08 -0.23 -9.85
CA LEU A 85 5.13 -1.20 -10.19
C LEU A 85 5.10 -2.45 -9.31
N ASP A 86 4.47 -2.34 -8.13
CA ASP A 86 4.35 -3.39 -7.11
C ASP A 86 2.91 -3.97 -7.06
N THR A 87 2.14 -3.79 -8.14
CA THR A 87 0.83 -4.42 -8.37
C THR A 87 0.97 -5.46 -9.47
#